data_AF-A0A920V2L2-F1
#
_entry.id   AF-A0A920V2L2-F1
#
_cell.length_a   1.000
_cell.length_b   1.000
_cell.length_c   1.000
_cell.angle_alpha   90.00
_cell.angle_beta   90.00
_cell.angle_gamma   90.00
#
_symmetry.space_group_name_H-M   'P 1'
#
loop_
_entity.id
_entity.type
_entity.pdbx_description
1 polymer ?
#
loop_
_entity_poly.entity_id
_entity_poly.type
_entity_poly.pdbx_seq_one_letter_code
_entity_poly.pdbx_strand_id
1 'polypeptide(L)'
;MPEFQYTARELTGREVAGVLTAATQAEAASSLTGRSLFPLSIALAEEEVQQQKYAGRKVKVRLLATFFSQLADLLRSGVPLLRSLDLLDRQTKVGSLKLVLADVRDRVADGTPLATALGQHPGSSTT
;
A
#
# COMPACT_ATOMS: atom_id res chain seq x y z
N MET A 1 10.21 -6.82 -18.13
CA MET A 1 9.72 -5.56 -18.72
C MET A 1 8.50 -5.17 -17.89
N PRO A 2 8.46 -3.96 -17.31
CA PRO A 2 7.37 -3.58 -16.41
C PRO A 2 6.03 -3.51 -17.13
N GLU A 3 4.98 -3.97 -16.47
CA GLU A 3 3.60 -3.84 -16.93
C GLU A 3 3.03 -2.54 -16.35
N PHE A 4 2.48 -1.70 -17.23
CA PHE A 4 1.77 -0.48 -16.86
C PHE A 4 0.28 -0.70 -17.09
N GLN A 5 -0.54 -0.44 -16.07
CA GLN A 5 -1.96 -0.34 -16.26
C GLN A 5 -2.26 1.07 -16.79
N TYR A 6 -2.99 1.14 -17.90
CA TYR A 6 -3.39 2.40 -18.48
C TYR A 6 -4.91 2.50 -18.52
N THR A 7 -5.40 3.69 -18.22
CA THR A 7 -6.77 4.09 -18.48
C THR A 7 -6.71 5.18 -19.53
N ALA A 8 -7.25 4.91 -20.72
CA ALA A 8 -7.25 5.87 -21.81
C ALA A 8 -8.66 6.05 -22.37
N ARG A 9 -8.95 7.25 -22.87
CA ARG A 9 -10.25 7.60 -23.47
C ARG A 9 -10.14 7.62 -25.00
N GLU A 10 -11.00 6.88 -25.66
CA GLU A 10 -11.18 6.98 -27.11
C GLU A 10 -11.91 8.27 -27.50
N LEU A 11 -11.77 8.68 -28.77
CA LEU A 11 -12.55 9.79 -29.36
C LEU A 11 -14.07 9.57 -29.29
N THR A 12 -14.51 8.31 -29.17
CA THR A 12 -15.90 7.90 -29.02
C THR A 12 -16.46 8.15 -27.61
N GLY A 13 -15.62 8.63 -26.68
CA GLY A 13 -15.98 8.83 -25.27
C GLY A 13 -15.91 7.56 -24.43
N ARG A 14 -15.49 6.43 -25.01
CA ARG A 14 -15.35 5.15 -24.31
C ARG A 14 -14.02 5.10 -23.58
N GLU A 15 -14.06 4.80 -22.29
CA GLU A 15 -12.86 4.56 -21.50
C GLU A 15 -12.42 3.11 -21.69
N VAL A 16 -11.15 2.92 -22.02
CA VAL A 16 -10.50 1.62 -22.20
C VAL A 16 -9.39 1.52 -21.18
N ALA A 17 -9.58 0.64 -20.20
CA ALA A 17 -8.56 0.23 -19.26
C ALA A 17 -7.89 -1.06 -19.76
N GLY A 18 -6.57 -1.09 -19.77
CA GLY A 18 -5.79 -2.23 -20.23
C GLY A 18 -4.43 -2.29 -19.56
N VAL A 19 -3.74 -3.41 -19.77
CA VAL A 19 -2.34 -3.57 -19.36
C VAL A 19 -1.48 -3.42 -20.61
N LEU A 20 -0.44 -2.59 -20.53
CA LEU A 20 0.53 -2.37 -21.59
C LEU A 20 1.93 -2.59 -21.02
N THR A 21 2.67 -3.49 -21.65
CA THR A 21 4.09 -3.66 -21.36
C THR A 21 4.87 -2.54 -22.02
N ALA A 22 5.59 -1.73 -21.24
CA ALA A 22 6.44 -0.65 -21.73
C ALA A 22 7.70 -0.56 -20.86
N ALA A 23 8.79 0.06 -21.35
CA ALA A 23 9.97 0.29 -20.52
C ALA A 23 9.82 1.54 -19.64
N THR A 24 9.02 2.52 -20.07
CA THR A 24 8.80 3.78 -19.34
C THR A 24 7.38 4.33 -19.53
N GLN A 25 6.93 5.18 -18.60
CA GLN A 25 5.63 5.88 -18.68
C GLN A 25 5.49 6.71 -19.98
N ALA A 26 6.60 7.31 -20.45
CA ALA A 26 6.63 8.06 -21.70
C ALA A 26 6.41 7.15 -22.92
N GLU A 27 7.02 5.97 -22.94
CA GLU A 27 6.85 4.97 -24.00
C GLU A 27 5.42 4.37 -23.99
N ALA A 28 4.84 4.18 -22.80
CA ALA A 28 3.44 3.80 -22.64
C ALA A 28 2.51 4.90 -23.19
N ALA A 29 2.76 6.18 -22.88
CA ALA A 29 1.97 7.31 -23.39
C ALA A 29 2.07 7.41 -24.93
N SER A 30 3.26 7.26 -25.50
CA SER A 30 3.47 7.26 -26.95
C SER A 30 2.76 6.09 -27.64
N SER A 31 2.78 4.90 -27.04
CA SER A 31 2.07 3.72 -27.57
C SER A 31 0.55 3.87 -27.52
N LEU A 32 0.01 4.57 -26.51
CA LEU A 32 -1.41 4.90 -26.40
C LEU A 32 -1.82 5.98 -27.40
N THR A 33 -0.98 7.01 -27.55
CA THR A 33 -1.21 8.10 -28.50
C THR A 33 -1.18 7.58 -29.95
N GLY A 34 -0.26 6.66 -30.27
CA GLY A 34 -0.20 5.97 -31.57
C GLY A 34 -1.42 5.08 -31.86
N ARG A 35 -2.18 4.70 -30.82
CA ARG A 35 -3.46 3.98 -30.92
C ARG A 35 -4.67 4.92 -30.90
N SER A 36 -4.49 6.24 -31.02
CA SER A 36 -5.55 7.25 -30.91
C SER A 36 -6.32 7.25 -29.58
N LEU A 37 -5.67 6.76 -28.52
CA LEU A 37 -6.20 6.71 -27.15
C LEU A 37 -5.58 7.86 -26.35
N PHE A 38 -6.40 8.70 -25.72
CA PHE A 38 -5.92 9.76 -24.83
C PHE A 38 -5.65 9.19 -23.43
N PRO A 39 -4.40 9.14 -22.96
CA PRO A 39 -4.10 8.63 -21.62
C PRO A 39 -4.69 9.56 -20.56
N LEU A 40 -5.65 9.06 -19.79
CA LEU A 40 -6.19 9.74 -18.60
C LEU A 40 -5.36 9.42 -17.36
N SER A 41 -4.82 8.20 -17.27
CA SER A 41 -3.92 7.78 -16.20
C SER A 41 -3.03 6.63 -16.69
N ILE A 42 -1.74 6.69 -16.35
CA ILE A 42 -0.76 5.63 -16.61
C ILE A 42 -0.07 5.34 -15.27
N ALA A 43 -0.33 4.16 -14.71
CA ALA A 43 0.23 3.72 -13.44
C ALA A 43 1.00 2.40 -13.62
N LEU A 44 2.05 2.20 -12.81
CA LEU A 44 2.77 0.93 -12.76
C LEU A 44 1.86 -0.12 -12.13
N ALA A 45 1.65 -1.25 -12.82
CA ALA A 45 0.78 -2.32 -12.32
C ALA A 45 1.28 -2.87 -10.97
N GLU A 46 2.59 -2.83 -10.70
CA GLU A 46 3.17 -3.24 -9.42
C GLU A 46 2.79 -2.28 -8.27
N GLU A 47 2.76 -0.97 -8.52
CA GLU A 47 2.39 0.03 -7.52
C GLU A 47 0.87 0.04 -7.27
N GLU A 48 0.06 -0.17 -8.32
CA GLU A 48 -1.39 -0.28 -8.18
C GLU A 48 -1.81 -1.57 -7.45
N VAL A 49 -1.14 -2.70 -7.65
CA VAL A 49 -1.45 -3.93 -6.88
C VAL A 49 -1.11 -3.74 -5.40
N GLN A 50 -0.03 -3.03 -5.08
CA GLN A 50 0.30 -2.66 -3.70
C GLN A 50 -0.75 -1.70 -3.13
N GLN A 51 -1.08 -0.62 -3.83
CA GLN A 51 -2.08 0.36 -3.37
C GLN A 51 -3.49 -0.23 -3.29
N GLN A 52 -3.92 -1.10 -4.21
CA GLN A 52 -5.22 -1.78 -4.17
C GLN A 52 -5.32 -2.84 -3.07
N LYS A 53 -4.21 -3.46 -2.64
CA LYS A 53 -4.20 -4.33 -1.44
C LYS A 53 -4.56 -3.56 -0.16
N TYR A 54 -4.28 -2.26 -0.13
CA TYR A 54 -4.52 -1.38 1.02
C TYR A 54 -5.74 -0.44 0.84
N ALA A 55 -6.13 -0.12 -0.40
CA ALA A 55 -7.27 0.73 -0.73
C ALA A 55 -8.59 -0.01 -0.45
N GLY A 56 -9.28 0.41 0.62
CA GLY A 56 -10.56 -0.16 1.05
C GLY A 56 -10.52 -0.84 2.41
N ARG A 57 -9.35 -1.03 2.99
CA ARG A 57 -9.20 -1.71 4.28
C ARG A 57 -9.02 -0.70 5.43
N LYS A 58 -10.06 0.11 5.70
CA LYS A 58 -10.10 0.93 6.91
C LYS A 58 -9.94 0.05 8.14
N VAL A 59 -8.83 0.18 8.85
CA VAL A 59 -8.65 -0.45 10.15
C VAL A 59 -9.55 0.27 11.13
N LYS A 60 -10.33 -0.47 11.93
CA LYS A 60 -11.18 0.13 12.97
C LYS A 60 -10.29 0.90 13.95
N VAL A 61 -10.57 2.18 14.16
CA VAL A 61 -9.82 3.08 15.06
C VAL A 61 -9.65 2.47 16.46
N ARG A 62 -10.69 1.80 16.98
CA ARG A 62 -10.65 1.10 18.27
C ARG A 62 -9.57 0.01 18.34
N LEU A 63 -9.33 -0.70 17.23
CA LEU A 63 -8.34 -1.76 17.15
C LEU A 63 -6.91 -1.18 17.16
N LEU A 64 -6.69 -0.06 16.46
CA LEU A 64 -5.41 0.67 16.48
C LEU A 64 -5.10 1.22 17.87
N ALA A 65 -6.09 1.81 18.55
CA ALA A 65 -5.91 2.31 19.91
C ALA A 65 -5.45 1.20 20.87
N THR A 66 -6.12 0.04 20.84
CA THR A 66 -5.73 -1.11 21.65
C THR A 66 -4.33 -1.62 21.30
N PHE A 67 -3.98 -1.69 20.01
CA PHE A 67 -2.65 -2.09 19.57
C PHE A 67 -1.56 -1.14 20.12
N PHE A 68 -1.72 0.17 19.99
CA PHE A 68 -0.73 1.14 20.47
C PHE A 68 -0.61 1.15 21.99
N SER A 69 -1.70 0.96 22.72
CA SER A 69 -1.66 0.79 24.18
C SER A 69 -0.82 -0.44 24.56
N GLN A 70 -1.08 -1.60 23.95
CA GLN A 70 -0.33 -2.82 24.23
C GLN A 70 1.14 -2.71 23.81
N LEU A 71 1.43 -2.05 22.69
CA LEU A 71 2.80 -1.76 22.25
C LEU A 71 3.52 -0.86 23.28
N ALA A 72 2.86 0.19 23.75
CA ALA A 72 3.42 1.09 24.74
C ALA A 72 3.70 0.38 26.08
N ASP A 73 2.81 -0.51 26.51
CA ASP A 73 3.00 -1.32 27.72
C ASP A 73 4.21 -2.25 27.59
N LEU A 74 4.35 -2.94 26.45
CA LEU A 74 5.49 -3.81 26.17
C LEU A 74 6.80 -3.03 26.12
N LEU A 75 6.81 -1.88 25.43
CA LEU A 75 7.99 -1.02 25.38
C LEU A 75 8.36 -0.47 26.76
N ARG A 76 7.36 -0.10 27.59
CA ARG A 76 7.58 0.36 28.96
C ARG A 76 8.14 -0.74 29.86
N SER A 77 7.77 -2.00 29.61
CA SER A 77 8.34 -3.16 30.29
C SER A 77 9.76 -3.53 29.82
N GLY A 78 10.34 -2.78 28.87
CA GLY A 78 11.68 -3.01 28.36
C GLY A 78 11.77 -4.08 27.27
N VAL A 79 10.64 -4.53 26.72
CA VAL A 79 10.62 -5.49 25.61
C VAL A 79 11.09 -4.78 24.34
N PRO A 80 12.07 -5.34 23.60
CA PRO A 80 12.54 -4.76 22.35
C PRO A 80 11.39 -4.56 21.35
N LEU A 81 11.39 -3.42 20.62
CA LEU A 81 10.33 -3.04 19.68
C LEU A 81 9.96 -4.16 18.70
N LEU A 82 10.95 -4.79 18.07
CA LEU A 82 10.75 -5.91 17.15
C LEU A 82 10.01 -7.09 17.79
N ARG A 83 10.40 -7.45 19.02
CA ARG A 83 9.74 -8.53 19.78
C ARG A 83 8.32 -8.14 20.19
N SER A 84 8.10 -6.88 20.55
CA SER A 84 6.76 -6.36 20.86
C SER A 84 5.85 -6.41 19.64
N LEU A 85 6.35 -6.03 18.45
CA LEU A 85 5.62 -6.12 17.18
C LEU A 85 5.28 -7.57 16.82
N ASP A 86 6.22 -8.51 16.97
CA ASP A 86 5.97 -9.94 16.75
C ASP A 86 4.90 -10.52 17.69
N LEU A 87 4.92 -10.13 18.96
CA LEU A 87 3.92 -10.57 19.93
C LEU A 87 2.53 -10.05 19.56
N LEU A 88 2.44 -8.78 19.15
CA LEU A 88 1.19 -8.15 18.75
C LEU A 88 0.65 -8.69 17.42
N ASP A 89 1.52 -9.01 16.46
CA ASP A 89 1.12 -9.65 15.19
C ASP A 89 0.49 -11.04 15.44
N ARG A 90 1.06 -11.81 16.38
CA ARG A 90 0.49 -13.12 16.79
C ARG A 90 -0.84 -12.99 17.51
N GLN A 91 -1.03 -11.94 18.31
CA GLN A 91 -2.30 -11.69 19.03
C GLN A 91 -3.39 -11.08 18.12
N THR A 92 -2.99 -10.41 17.04
CA THR A 92 -3.93 -9.75 16.13
C THR A 92 -4.69 -10.80 15.32
N LYS A 93 -6.01 -10.84 15.50
CA LYS A 93 -6.90 -11.73 14.74
C LYS A 93 -6.83 -11.42 13.24
N VAL A 94 -7.04 -12.45 12.43
CA VAL A 94 -6.98 -12.39 10.96
C VAL A 94 -7.82 -11.24 10.42
N GLY A 95 -7.22 -10.33 9.67
CA GLY A 95 -7.86 -9.14 9.14
C GLY A 95 -6.85 -8.13 8.58
N SER A 96 -7.36 -6.98 8.14
CA SER A 96 -6.57 -5.90 7.51
C SER A 96 -5.37 -5.42 8.33
N LEU A 97 -5.52 -5.37 9.67
CA LEU A 97 -4.45 -4.91 10.56
C LEU A 97 -3.26 -5.87 10.54
N LYS A 98 -3.48 -7.18 10.43
CA LYS A 98 -2.41 -8.18 10.46
C LYS A 98 -1.43 -8.01 9.29
N LEU A 99 -1.95 -7.75 8.09
CA LEU A 99 -1.12 -7.53 6.89
C LEU A 99 -0.29 -6.25 7.02
N VAL A 100 -0.90 -5.18 7.53
CA VAL A 100 -0.22 -3.91 7.78
C VAL A 100 0.87 -4.07 8.85
N LEU A 101 0.59 -4.80 9.93
CA LEU A 101 1.56 -5.05 10.99
C LEU A 101 2.73 -5.92 10.53
N ALA A 102 2.48 -6.90 9.66
CA ALA A 102 3.54 -7.71 9.05
C ALA A 102 4.48 -6.85 8.20
N ASP A 103 3.94 -6.00 7.31
CA ASP A 103 4.75 -5.08 6.47
C ASP A 103 5.53 -4.06 7.33
N VAL A 104 4.88 -3.48 8.36
CA VAL A 104 5.54 -2.57 9.30
C VAL A 104 6.65 -3.28 10.06
N ARG A 105 6.45 -4.52 10.53
CA ARG A 105 7.49 -5.29 11.22
C ARG A 105 8.69 -5.53 10.31
N ASP A 106 8.44 -6.00 9.10
CA ASP A 106 9.52 -6.35 8.16
C ASP A 106 10.36 -5.10 7.83
N ARG A 107 9.72 -3.95 7.59
CA ARG A 107 10.42 -2.67 7.37
C ARG A 107 11.21 -2.18 8.58
N VAL A 108 10.66 -2.36 9.79
CA VAL A 108 11.37 -2.00 11.02
C VAL A 108 12.54 -2.95 11.26
N ALA A 109 12.43 -4.22 10.86
CA ALA A 109 13.53 -5.18 10.88
C ALA A 109 14.66 -4.76 9.91
N ASP A 110 14.29 -4.19 8.76
CA ASP A 110 15.23 -3.61 7.79
C ASP A 110 15.84 -2.27 8.25
N GLY A 111 15.47 -1.76 9.43
CA GLY A 111 16.01 -0.53 10.02
C GLY A 111 15.22 0.73 9.70
N THR A 112 14.05 0.61 9.07
CA THR A 112 13.17 1.75 8.80
C THR A 112 12.56 2.26 10.12
N PRO A 113 12.52 3.58 10.37
CA PRO A 113 11.83 4.12 11.52
C PRO A 113 10.34 3.73 11.54
N LEU A 114 9.83 3.34 12.70
CA LEU A 114 8.44 2.92 12.89
C LEU A 114 7.43 3.95 12.37
N ALA A 115 7.67 5.24 12.62
CA ALA A 115 6.81 6.33 12.16
C ALA A 115 6.72 6.38 10.63
N THR A 116 7.83 6.16 9.93
CA THR A 116 7.89 6.11 8.46
C THR A 116 7.17 4.88 7.91
N ALA A 117 7.37 3.70 8.54
CA ALA A 117 6.70 2.48 8.13
C ALA A 117 5.16 2.59 8.27
N LEU A 118 4.68 3.15 9.38
CA LEU A 118 3.25 3.39 9.60
C LEU A 118 2.65 4.45 8.67
N GLY A 119 3.40 5.52 8.37
CA GLY A 119 2.95 6.60 7.49
C GLY A 119 2.74 6.17 6.03
N GLN A 120 3.38 5.09 5.59
CA GLN A 120 3.17 4.51 4.26
C GLN A 120 1.88 3.68 4.14
N HIS A 121 1.13 3.52 5.23
CA HIS A 121 -0.21 2.91 5.23
C HIS A 121 -1.30 3.98 5.44
N PRO A 122 -1.74 4.68 4.37
CA PRO A 122 -2.64 5.84 4.45
C PRO A 122 -4.08 5.54 4.88
N GLY A 123 -4.41 4.29 5.20
CA GLY A 123 -5.73 3.91 5.73
C GLY A 123 -5.90 4.12 7.26
N SER A 124 -4.86 4.56 7.97
CA SER A 124 -4.84 4.62 9.44
C SER A 124 -4.80 6.02 10.06
N SER A 125 -4.55 7.08 9.29
CA SER A 125 -4.51 8.45 9.80
C SER A 125 -5.52 9.35 9.08
N THR A 126 -6.37 10.03 9.87
CA THR A 126 -7.17 11.24 9.58
C THR A 126 -8.69 11.04 9.70
N THR A 127 -9.19 11.03 10.94
CA THR A 127 -10.07 12.08 11.49
C THR A 127 -9.99 11.98 13.02
#